data_AF-A0A950J6D3-F1
#
_entry.id   AF-A0A950J6D3-F1
#
_cell.length_a   1.000
_cell.length_b   1.000
_cell.length_c   1.000
_cell.angle_alpha   90.00
_cell.angle_beta   90.00
_cell.angle_gamma   90.00
#
_symmetry.space_group_name_H-M   'P 1'
#
loop_
_entity.id
_entity.type
_entity.pdbx_description
1 polymer ?
#
loop_
_entity_poly.entity_id
_entity_poly.type
_entity_poly.pdbx_seq_one_letter_code
_entity_poly.pdbx_strand_id
1 'polypeptide(L)' 'MTGRFFLMIALAILGWEYGISVATAAQAERGKTCHMEQQCHWENFKKVCVWVKVCR' A
#
# COMPACT_ATOMS: atom_id res chain seq x y z
N MET A 1 5.64 12.06 -41.70
CA MET A 1 6.01 12.43 -40.30
C MET A 1 4.83 12.32 -39.33
N THR A 2 3.58 12.23 -39.81
CA THR A 2 2.36 12.18 -38.98
C THR A 2 2.17 10.86 -38.21
N GLY A 3 2.43 9.70 -38.81
CA GLY A 3 2.11 8.40 -38.17
C GLY A 3 2.89 8.06 -36.88
N ARG A 4 4.19 8.40 -36.83
CA ARG A 4 5.02 8.17 -35.62
C ARG A 4 4.64 9.08 -34.46
N PHE A 5 4.09 10.26 -34.75
CA PHE A 5 3.65 11.20 -33.73
C PHE A 5 2.37 10.73 -33.03
N PHE A 6 1.42 10.17 -33.78
CA PHE A 6 0.21 9.56 -33.22
C PHE A 6 0.50 8.33 -32.33
N LEU A 7 1.50 7.51 -32.69
CA LEU A 7 1.91 6.36 -31.89
C LEU A 7 2.42 6.77 -30.49
N MET A 8 3.23 7.83 -30.41
CA MET A 8 3.79 8.31 -29.15
C MET A 8 2.72 8.87 -28.22
N ILE A 9 1.72 9.56 -28.76
CA ILE A 9 0.59 10.09 -27.98
C ILE A 9 -0.25 8.94 -27.40
N ALA A 10 -0.51 7.89 -28.17
CA ALA A 10 -1.25 6.73 -27.70
C ALA A 10 -0.55 5.99 -26.53
N LEU A 11 0.78 5.87 -26.59
CA LEU A 11 1.58 5.27 -25.51
C LEU A 11 1.56 6.13 -24.23
N ALA A 12 1.58 7.46 -24.36
CA ALA A 12 1.52 8.37 -23.22
C ALA A 12 0.16 8.32 -22.50
N ILE A 13 -0.95 8.22 -23.23
CA ILE A 13 -2.30 8.11 -22.66
C ILE A 13 -2.46 6.79 -21.91
N LEU A 14 -2.00 5.67 -22.49
CA LEU A 14 -2.03 4.39 -21.81
C LEU A 14 -1.18 4.41 -20.53
N GLY A 15 0.03 5.00 -20.55
CA GLY A 15 0.89 5.10 -19.37
C GLY A 15 0.29 5.92 -18.21
N TRP A 16 -0.55 6.91 -18.50
CA TRP A 16 -1.22 7.72 -17.48
C TRP A 16 -2.23 6.89 -16.66
N GLU A 17 -3.05 6.08 -17.33
CA GLU A 17 -4.10 5.27 -16.71
C GLU A 17 -3.52 4.29 -15.66
N TYR A 18 -2.40 3.64 -15.98
CA TYR A 18 -1.73 2.70 -15.07
C TYR A 18 -1.04 3.39 -13.88
N GLY A 19 -0.68 4.67 -14.01
CA GLY A 19 -0.05 5.44 -12.92
C GLY A 19 -1.02 5.83 -11.82
N ILE A 20 -2.31 6.00 -12.12
CA ILE A 20 -3.33 6.40 -11.15
C ILE A 20 -3.72 5.24 -10.23
N SER A 21 -3.78 4.01 -10.76
CA SER A 21 -4.23 2.83 -9.99
C SER A 21 -3.32 2.52 -8.79
N VAL A 22 -2.03 2.84 -8.89
CA VAL A 22 -1.06 2.66 -7.79
C VAL A 22 -1.26 3.71 -6.69
N ALA A 23 -1.70 4.91 -7.03
CA ALA A 23 -1.95 5.98 -6.07
C ALA A 23 -3.24 5.75 -5.26
N THR A 24 -4.27 5.15 -5.87
CA THR A 24 -5.55 4.86 -5.19
C THR A 24 -5.47 3.71 -4.19
N ALA A 25 -4.54 2.76 -4.36
CA ALA A 25 -4.34 1.67 -3.40
C ALA A 25 -3.66 2.13 -2.10
N ALA A 26 -2.97 3.29 -2.11
CA ALA A 26 -2.30 3.85 -0.94
C ALA A 26 -3.19 4.82 -0.14
N GLN A 27 -4.29 5.31 -0.71
CA GLN A 27 -5.12 6.36 -0.08
C GLN A 27 -6.43 5.88 0.55
N ALA A 28 -6.69 4.57 0.54
CA ALA A 28 -7.83 3.99 1.25
C ALA A 28 -7.62 3.87 2.79
N GLU A 29 -6.41 4.15 3.29
CA GLU A 29 -6.03 4.00 4.71
C GLU A 29 -5.93 5.35 5.42
N ARG A 30 -6.81 6.31 5.10
CA ARG A 30 -6.96 7.54 5.90
C ARG A 30 -7.89 7.33 7.10
N GLY A 31 -7.75 6.19 7.77
CA GLY A 31 -8.60 5.73 8.85
C GLY A 31 -7.86 4.81 9.80
N LYS A 32 -6.96 5.38 10.62
CA LYS A 32 -6.12 4.69 11.63
C LYS A 32 -5.20 3.65 11.03
N THR A 33 -3.90 3.92 11.08
CA THR A 33 -2.88 2.97 10.63
C THR A 33 -2.84 1.77 11.58
N CYS A 34 -3.48 0.68 11.16
CA CYS A 34 -3.48 -0.58 11.91
C CYS A 34 -2.28 -1.43 11.49
N HIS A 35 -1.37 -1.69 12.43
CA HIS A 35 -0.27 -2.63 12.24
C HIS A 35 -0.36 -3.77 13.25
N MET A 36 0.19 -4.93 12.89
CA MET A 36 0.35 -6.03 13.82
C MET A 36 1.61 -5.79 14.64
N GLU A 37 1.47 -5.72 15.96
CA GLU A 37 2.58 -5.59 16.89
C GLU A 37 2.68 -6.87 17.72
N GLN A 38 3.90 -7.40 17.87
CA GLN A 38 4.15 -8.53 18.73
C GLN A 38 4.39 -8.03 20.15
N GLN A 39 3.43 -8.25 21.05
CA GLN A 39 3.61 -7.91 22.46
C GLN A 39 4.02 -9.16 23.24
N CYS A 40 5.21 -9.09 23.84
CA CYS A 40 5.71 -10.14 24.70
C CYS A 40 5.64 -9.68 26.16
N HIS A 41 5.01 -10.49 27.02
CA HIS A 41 5.05 -10.30 28.46
C HIS A 41 5.53 -11.57 29.16
N TRP A 42 5.98 -11.40 30.39
CA TRP A 42 6.39 -12.51 31.25
C TRP A 42 5.23 -12.87 32.15
N GLU A 43 4.79 -14.12 32.07
CA GLU A 43 3.74 -14.66 32.93
C GLU A 43 4.19 -16.02 33.45
N ASN A 44 4.18 -16.22 34.77
CA ASN A 44 4.58 -17.48 35.42
C ASN A 44 5.93 -18.05 34.93
N PHE A 45 6.97 -17.20 34.85
CA PHE A 45 8.32 -17.55 34.36
C PHE A 45 8.39 -18.05 32.91
N LYS A 46 7.32 -17.88 32.13
CA LYS A 46 7.28 -18.15 30.69
C LYS A 46 7.13 -16.85 29.92
N LYS A 47 7.86 -16.74 28.81
CA LYS A 47 7.74 -15.61 27.89
C LYS A 47 6.60 -15.90 26.93
N VAL A 48 5.50 -15.18 27.07
CA VAL A 48 4.33 -15.29 26.21
C VAL A 48 4.35 -14.13 25.24
N CYS A 49 4.30 -14.42 23.93
CA CYS A 49 4.25 -13.42 22.89
C CYS A 49 2.94 -13.57 22.12
N VAL A 50 2.14 -12.50 22.09
CA VAL A 50 0.86 -12.45 21.39
C VAL A 50 0.93 -11.41 20.28
N TRP A 51 0.30 -11.71 19.15
CA TRP A 51 0.14 -10.75 18.06
C TRP A 51 -1.14 -9.96 18.29
N VAL A 52 -1.01 -8.65 18.45
CA VAL A 52 -2.12 -7.72 18.65
C VAL A 52 -2.17 -6.70 17.52
N LYS A 53 -3.38 -6.42 17.04
CA LYS A 53 -3.61 -5.41 16.00
C LYS A 53 -3.73 -4.05 16.67
N VAL A 54 -2.72 -3.20 16.52
CA VAL A 54 -2.68 -1.87 17.11
C VAL A 54 -3.02 -0.85 16.02
N CYS A 55 -4.15 -0.16 16.19
CA CYS A 55 -4.59 0.90 15.31
C CYS A 55 -4.27 2.26 15.95
N ARG A 56 -3.32 3.00 15.36
CA ARG A 56 -2.98 4.38 15.75
C ARG A 56 -3.53 5.37 14.74
#